data_AF-A0A9D6M1C5-F1
#
_entry.id   AF-A0A9D6M1C5-F1
#
_cell.length_a   1.000
_cell.length_b   1.000
_cell.length_c   1.000
_cell.angle_alpha   90.00
_cell.angle_beta   90.00
_cell.angle_gamma   90.00
#
_symmetry.space_group_name_H-M   'P 1'
#
loop_
_entity.id
_entity.type
_entity.pdbx_description
1 polymer ?
#
loop_
_entity_poly.entity_id
_entity_poly.type
_entity_poly.pdbx_seq_one_letter_code
_entity_poly.pdbx_strand_id
1 'polypeptide(L)'
;ALAAILFAVSRVEWSQAVIPRVYTLHAFFVVAVTALLFLWRAGRVDLRVPIFVFGLSLTNHRTMIWFAPALAIFIWQHERAALLKPQRLAQLALAFLAPLLLYLYVLWRGESDVGVEFHWKDFNEMILGGNVSRFMRYGPLDWIIRRVTDLYLPLLIEQFTPLGFVAGIIGAGALALKRAPRGWRSDLPPRAVFGFFALANLGNSAFCFFFNTLDVEKFFIPSYLTFLFFVAVGIAKIGDWFLAKSARGLWLARVGVAGAFLAASAFLIAQNFARNDWSARTDIATAWQENLAQPLEQNALIVGAWESLTPLEYLQAVDGARRDVEHWKVLTQKQYLGLVPYGSRQDEIEREIKNGRAVYLTAPPSETETLTELADKFRVTRVAELWRVINLPPRADAPAQKINAQFTDRAGNALELIGYSRAPDAKLRAGDFVLVTLFWRAPHAPRARYTVSLRVVDAQNRVIAQRDAEPASGLRPTIGWSANEIIQDDAGIFLPRDLAPGAYQLVVIVYNSITLEDLETSTGTAAQFGEMRVEK
;
A
#
# COMPACT_ATOMS: atom_id res chain seq x y z
N ALA A 1 -27.82 20.42 1.48
CA ALA A 1 -27.50 20.34 0.05
C ALA A 1 -26.07 20.82 -0.22
N LEU A 2 -25.76 22.12 -0.15
CA LEU A 2 -24.42 22.66 -0.47
C LEU A 2 -23.27 21.95 0.28
N ALA A 3 -23.40 21.77 1.60
CA ALA A 3 -22.40 21.05 2.38
C ALA A 3 -22.22 19.59 1.90
N ALA A 4 -23.31 18.91 1.57
CA ALA A 4 -23.25 17.53 1.09
C ALA A 4 -22.59 17.42 -0.29
N ILE A 5 -22.85 18.36 -1.21
CA ILE A 5 -22.16 18.43 -2.51
C ILE A 5 -20.66 18.63 -2.30
N LEU A 6 -20.30 19.59 -1.44
CA LEU A 6 -18.90 19.87 -1.09
C LEU A 6 -18.18 18.62 -0.54
N PHE A 7 -18.84 17.86 0.32
CA PHE A 7 -18.29 16.62 0.88
C PHE A 7 -18.21 15.49 -0.14
N ALA A 8 -19.21 15.32 -1.00
CA ALA A 8 -19.24 14.28 -2.02
C ALA A 8 -18.07 14.38 -3.02
N VAL A 9 -17.55 15.60 -3.24
CA VAL A 9 -16.39 15.85 -4.11
C VAL A 9 -15.09 16.09 -3.32
N SER A 10 -15.13 15.92 -2.00
CA SER A 10 -13.94 15.97 -1.15
C SER A 10 -13.00 14.81 -1.47
N ARG A 11 -11.70 15.03 -1.26
CA ARG A 11 -10.66 14.10 -1.71
C ARG A 11 -10.85 12.71 -1.14
N VAL A 12 -10.96 12.61 0.19
CA VAL A 12 -10.96 11.32 0.89
C VAL A 12 -12.26 10.59 0.63
N GLU A 13 -13.41 11.25 0.75
CA GLU A 13 -14.71 10.60 0.54
C GLU A 13 -14.84 10.05 -0.89
N TRP A 14 -14.52 10.87 -1.91
CA TRP A 14 -14.60 10.42 -3.29
C TRP A 14 -13.63 9.26 -3.57
N SER A 15 -12.41 9.30 -3.02
CA SER A 15 -11.47 8.18 -3.18
C SER A 15 -12.04 6.85 -2.65
N GLN A 16 -12.85 6.88 -1.59
CA GLN A 16 -13.46 5.67 -1.04
C GLN A 16 -14.72 5.23 -1.81
N ALA A 17 -15.35 6.13 -2.58
CA ALA A 17 -16.49 5.79 -3.44
C ALA A 17 -16.10 4.97 -4.68
N VAL A 18 -14.85 5.08 -5.13
CA VAL A 18 -14.33 4.37 -6.32
C VAL A 18 -13.48 3.14 -5.97
N ILE A 19 -13.27 2.86 -4.68
CA ILE A 19 -12.50 1.71 -4.20
C ILE A 19 -13.44 0.82 -3.36
N PRO A 20 -13.55 -0.49 -3.65
CA PRO A 20 -14.39 -1.39 -2.86
C PRO A 20 -13.77 -1.64 -1.47
N ARG A 21 -14.06 -0.75 -0.52
CA ARG A 21 -13.65 -0.83 0.89
C ARG A 21 -14.82 -0.50 1.82
N VAL A 22 -14.63 -0.81 3.11
CA VAL A 22 -15.63 -0.67 4.18
C VAL A 22 -16.02 0.77 4.53
N TYR A 23 -15.27 1.78 4.05
CA TYR A 23 -15.39 3.16 4.52
C TYR A 23 -16.65 3.88 4.05
N THR A 24 -17.16 3.60 2.84
CA THR A 24 -18.40 4.21 2.35
C THR A 24 -19.62 3.71 3.12
N LEU A 25 -19.68 2.41 3.40
CA LEU A 25 -20.70 1.83 4.27
C LEU A 25 -20.56 2.34 5.71
N HIS A 26 -19.34 2.58 6.18
CA HIS A 26 -19.10 3.20 7.48
C HIS A 26 -19.61 4.65 7.54
N ALA A 27 -19.35 5.46 6.51
CA ALA A 27 -19.87 6.81 6.36
C ALA A 27 -21.40 6.82 6.39
N PHE A 28 -22.03 5.89 5.66
CA PHE A 28 -23.48 5.68 5.71
C PHE A 28 -23.96 5.41 7.14
N PHE A 29 -23.31 4.50 7.88
CA PHE A 29 -23.70 4.22 9.26
C PHE A 29 -23.55 5.43 10.20
N VAL A 30 -22.49 6.22 10.07
CA VAL A 30 -22.30 7.46 10.85
C VAL A 30 -23.50 8.40 10.64
N VAL A 31 -23.90 8.61 9.37
CA VAL A 31 -25.04 9.45 9.02
C VAL A 31 -26.36 8.84 9.49
N ALA A 32 -26.57 7.54 9.26
CA ALA A 32 -27.80 6.83 9.59
C ALA A 32 -28.06 6.80 11.10
N VAL A 33 -27.06 6.44 11.91
CA VAL A 33 -27.17 6.45 13.38
C VAL A 33 -27.50 7.86 13.88
N THR A 34 -26.80 8.88 13.37
CA THR A 34 -27.03 10.28 13.77
C THR A 34 -28.42 10.76 13.36
N ALA A 35 -28.86 10.46 12.14
CA ALA A 35 -30.18 10.83 11.65
C ALA A 35 -31.29 10.13 12.45
N LEU A 36 -31.16 8.83 12.70
CA LEU A 36 -32.12 8.04 13.49
C LEU A 36 -32.17 8.52 14.94
N LEU A 37 -31.05 8.93 15.53
CA LEU A 37 -31.01 9.53 16.86
C LEU A 37 -31.85 10.83 16.90
N PHE A 38 -31.72 11.70 15.90
CA PHE A 38 -32.52 12.93 15.85
C PHE A 38 -33.98 12.68 15.45
N LEU A 39 -34.26 11.66 14.66
CA LEU A 39 -35.63 11.21 14.38
C LEU A 39 -36.30 10.63 15.62
N TRP A 40 -35.55 9.89 16.46
CA TRP A 40 -36.02 9.44 17.76
C TRP A 40 -36.32 10.63 18.66
N ARG A 41 -35.42 11.61 18.71
CA ARG A 41 -35.63 12.84 19.48
C ARG A 41 -36.86 13.63 19.00
N ALA A 42 -37.18 13.54 17.71
CA ALA A 42 -38.38 14.10 17.10
C ALA A 42 -39.65 13.25 17.32
N GLY A 43 -39.58 12.14 18.05
CA GLY A 43 -40.70 11.23 18.28
C GLY A 43 -41.12 10.41 17.07
N ARG A 44 -40.29 10.33 16.01
CA ARG A 44 -40.62 9.65 14.75
C ARG A 44 -40.22 8.19 14.72
N VAL A 45 -39.25 7.78 15.53
CA VAL A 45 -38.81 6.38 15.68
C VAL A 45 -38.54 6.06 17.15
N ASP A 46 -38.64 4.79 17.53
CA ASP A 46 -38.29 4.33 18.87
C ASP A 46 -36.76 4.29 19.06
N LEU A 47 -36.25 4.57 20.27
CA LEU A 47 -34.82 4.54 20.61
C LEU A 47 -34.14 3.19 20.27
N ARG A 48 -34.87 2.08 20.28
CA ARG A 48 -34.37 0.76 19.86
C ARG A 48 -33.82 0.78 18.43
N VAL A 49 -34.36 1.61 17.54
CA VAL A 49 -33.95 1.67 16.13
C VAL A 49 -32.53 2.24 15.97
N PRO A 50 -32.19 3.47 16.43
CA PRO A 50 -30.81 3.95 16.36
C PRO A 50 -29.84 3.08 17.17
N ILE A 51 -30.26 2.47 18.27
CA ILE A 51 -29.41 1.55 19.06
C ILE A 51 -29.11 0.25 18.29
N PHE A 52 -30.10 -0.32 17.60
CA PHE A 52 -29.91 -1.47 16.72
C PHE A 52 -28.97 -1.12 15.56
N VAL A 53 -29.19 0.01 14.89
CA VAL A 53 -28.32 0.44 13.78
C VAL A 53 -26.91 0.76 14.26
N PHE A 54 -26.75 1.27 15.49
CA PHE A 54 -25.44 1.43 16.10
C PHE A 54 -24.74 0.09 16.35
N GLY A 55 -25.44 -0.91 16.90
CA GLY A 55 -24.90 -2.28 17.03
C GLY A 55 -24.49 -2.87 15.68
N LEU A 56 -25.34 -2.73 14.67
CA LEU A 56 -25.05 -3.17 13.30
C LEU A 56 -23.85 -2.44 12.69
N SER A 57 -23.68 -1.15 12.98
CA SER A 57 -22.54 -0.38 12.46
C SER A 57 -21.19 -0.90 12.94
N LEU A 58 -21.14 -1.50 14.13
CA LEU A 58 -19.92 -2.10 14.68
C LEU A 58 -19.51 -3.36 13.90
N THR A 59 -20.46 -4.10 13.30
CA THR A 59 -20.16 -5.26 12.45
C THR A 59 -19.52 -4.88 11.12
N ASN A 60 -19.59 -3.60 10.73
CA ASN A 60 -18.91 -3.06 9.55
C ASN A 60 -17.58 -2.39 9.91
N HIS A 61 -17.57 -1.47 10.88
CA HIS A 61 -16.34 -0.77 11.25
C HIS A 61 -16.32 -0.37 12.74
N ARG A 62 -15.29 -0.85 13.45
CA ARG A 62 -15.18 -0.76 14.91
C ARG A 62 -15.02 0.65 15.45
N THR A 63 -14.51 1.61 14.66
CA THR A 63 -14.37 3.00 15.11
C THR A 63 -15.69 3.69 15.43
N MET A 64 -16.84 3.10 15.06
CA MET A 64 -18.14 3.54 15.57
C MET A 64 -18.21 3.54 17.10
N ILE A 65 -17.40 2.73 17.79
CA ILE A 65 -17.33 2.73 19.26
C ILE A 65 -17.00 4.12 19.82
N TRP A 66 -16.24 4.94 19.09
CA TRP A 66 -15.87 6.29 19.52
C TRP A 66 -17.06 7.27 19.53
N PHE A 67 -18.20 6.90 18.93
CA PHE A 67 -19.46 7.66 19.03
C PHE A 67 -20.27 7.27 20.28
N ALA A 68 -19.95 6.15 20.94
CA ALA A 68 -20.72 5.65 22.09
C ALA A 68 -20.83 6.68 23.24
N PRO A 69 -19.76 7.42 23.64
CA PRO A 69 -19.89 8.44 24.68
C PRO A 69 -20.84 9.57 24.30
N ALA A 70 -20.79 10.04 23.04
CA ALA A 70 -21.67 11.08 22.53
C ALA A 70 -23.14 10.62 22.50
N LEU A 71 -23.39 9.40 22.03
CA LEU A 71 -24.71 8.78 22.04
C LEU A 71 -25.24 8.63 23.46
N ALA A 72 -24.46 8.05 24.37
CA ALA A 72 -24.86 7.81 25.75
C ALA A 72 -25.22 9.12 26.47
N ILE A 73 -24.38 10.15 26.35
CA ILE A 73 -24.65 11.46 26.96
C ILE A 73 -25.89 12.11 26.34
N PHE A 74 -26.05 12.07 25.01
CA PHE A 74 -27.21 12.65 24.35
C PHE A 74 -28.51 11.94 24.75
N ILE A 75 -28.52 10.61 24.80
CA ILE A 75 -29.68 9.83 25.22
C ILE A 75 -29.98 10.09 26.70
N TRP A 76 -28.96 10.08 27.56
CA TRP A 76 -29.11 10.36 28.99
C TRP A 76 -29.75 11.73 29.24
N GLN A 77 -29.31 12.78 28.53
CA GLN A 77 -29.87 14.12 28.65
C GLN A 77 -31.35 14.22 28.28
N HIS A 78 -31.89 13.27 27.49
CA HIS A 78 -33.24 13.35 26.94
C HIS A 78 -34.20 12.24 27.43
N GLU A 79 -33.70 11.08 27.89
CA GLU A 79 -34.54 9.95 28.31
C GLU A 79 -34.04 9.27 29.62
N ARG A 80 -33.33 10.00 30.50
CA ARG A 80 -32.77 9.47 31.76
C ARG A 80 -33.71 8.56 32.54
N ALA A 81 -34.98 8.96 32.69
CA ALA A 81 -35.93 8.28 33.56
C ALA A 81 -36.38 6.92 32.99
N ALA A 82 -36.40 6.78 31.65
CA ALA A 82 -36.73 5.51 31.02
C ALA A 82 -35.53 4.55 31.03
N LEU A 83 -34.29 5.06 30.97
CA LEU A 83 -33.07 4.25 31.06
C LEU A 83 -32.88 3.57 32.41
N LEU A 84 -33.49 4.10 33.48
CA LEU A 84 -33.44 3.50 34.83
C LEU A 84 -34.39 2.31 35.00
N LYS A 85 -35.26 2.03 34.02
CA LYS A 85 -36.19 0.89 34.08
C LYS A 85 -35.51 -0.39 33.56
N PRO A 86 -35.39 -1.47 34.36
CA PRO A 86 -34.69 -2.69 33.95
C PRO A 86 -35.21 -3.31 32.64
N GLN A 87 -36.54 -3.31 32.46
CA GLN A 87 -37.17 -3.82 31.24
C GLN A 87 -36.78 -3.02 30.00
N ARG A 88 -36.74 -1.68 30.10
CA ARG A 88 -36.35 -0.81 28.99
C ARG A 88 -34.86 -0.99 28.69
N LEU A 89 -34.03 -1.09 29.72
CA LEU A 89 -32.60 -1.37 29.55
C LEU A 89 -32.35 -2.71 28.86
N ALA A 90 -33.08 -3.77 29.24
CA ALA A 90 -32.99 -5.08 28.59
C ALA A 90 -33.38 -5.02 27.10
N GLN A 91 -34.44 -4.27 26.76
CA GLN A 91 -34.84 -4.07 25.35
C GLN A 91 -33.76 -3.34 24.54
N LEU A 92 -33.14 -2.30 25.11
CA LEU A 92 -32.06 -1.56 24.45
C LEU A 92 -30.80 -2.41 24.32
N ALA A 93 -30.46 -3.20 25.34
CA ALA A 93 -29.35 -4.15 25.29
C ALA A 93 -29.59 -5.21 24.22
N LEU A 94 -30.79 -5.78 24.13
CA LEU A 94 -31.14 -6.73 23.08
C LEU A 94 -31.06 -6.09 21.68
N ALA A 95 -31.57 -4.87 21.52
CA ALA A 95 -31.46 -4.14 20.26
C ALA A 95 -30.01 -3.92 19.85
N PHE A 96 -29.12 -3.59 20.79
CA PHE A 96 -27.69 -3.41 20.54
C PHE A 96 -26.96 -4.73 20.21
N LEU A 97 -27.24 -5.80 20.97
CA LEU A 97 -26.52 -7.07 20.87
C LEU A 97 -26.99 -7.94 19.70
N ALA A 98 -28.28 -7.90 19.34
CA ALA A 98 -28.84 -8.71 18.27
C ALA A 98 -28.06 -8.64 16.94
N PRO A 99 -27.72 -7.45 16.38
CA PRO A 99 -26.96 -7.39 15.14
C PRO A 99 -25.50 -7.86 15.28
N LEU A 100 -24.92 -7.81 16.49
CA LEU A 100 -23.55 -8.31 16.73
C LEU A 100 -23.45 -9.84 16.60
N LEU A 101 -24.58 -10.56 16.62
CA LEU A 101 -24.62 -12.00 16.33
C LEU A 101 -24.11 -12.32 14.92
N LEU A 102 -24.03 -11.34 14.00
CA LEU A 102 -23.39 -11.52 12.70
C LEU A 102 -21.92 -11.94 12.81
N TYR A 103 -21.22 -11.62 13.91
CA TYR A 103 -19.86 -12.14 14.12
C TYR A 103 -19.81 -13.65 14.31
N LEU A 104 -20.91 -14.29 14.69
CA LEU A 104 -20.99 -15.76 14.75
C LEU A 104 -20.85 -16.39 13.36
N TYR A 105 -21.21 -15.67 12.29
CA TYR A 105 -21.00 -16.15 10.92
C TYR A 105 -19.51 -16.27 10.61
N VAL A 106 -18.68 -15.33 11.07
CA VAL A 106 -17.22 -15.39 10.89
C VAL A 106 -16.64 -16.58 11.66
N LEU A 107 -17.08 -16.79 12.90
CA LEU A 107 -16.69 -17.97 13.69
C LEU A 107 -17.06 -19.29 12.98
N TRP A 108 -18.25 -19.35 12.39
CA TRP A 108 -18.73 -20.55 11.71
C TRP A 108 -18.02 -20.81 10.38
N ARG A 109 -17.77 -19.76 9.57
CA ARG A 109 -17.12 -19.91 8.26
C ARG A 109 -15.60 -19.95 8.33
N GLY A 110 -14.98 -19.42 9.37
CA GLY A 110 -13.53 -19.47 9.55
C GLY A 110 -12.98 -20.90 9.63
N GLU A 111 -13.76 -21.83 10.17
CA GLU A 111 -13.42 -23.26 10.25
C GLU A 111 -13.65 -24.02 8.93
N SER A 112 -13.87 -23.32 7.81
CA SER A 112 -14.10 -23.95 6.50
C SER A 112 -12.98 -23.64 5.51
N ASP A 113 -12.74 -24.56 4.57
CA ASP A 113 -11.62 -24.58 3.62
C ASP A 113 -11.79 -23.58 2.45
N VAL A 114 -12.20 -22.34 2.76
CA VAL A 114 -12.47 -21.28 1.76
C VAL A 114 -11.39 -20.19 1.74
N GLY A 115 -10.18 -20.50 2.17
CA GLY A 115 -9.03 -19.59 2.08
C GLY A 115 -9.05 -18.41 3.05
N VAL A 116 -9.94 -18.41 4.05
CA VAL A 116 -9.91 -17.48 5.18
C VAL A 116 -9.53 -18.28 6.42
N GLU A 117 -8.23 -18.32 6.73
CA GLU A 117 -7.72 -18.90 7.97
C GLU A 117 -8.19 -18.04 9.16
N PHE A 118 -9.36 -18.35 9.70
CA PHE A 118 -9.85 -17.78 10.95
C PHE A 118 -10.11 -18.92 11.91
N HIS A 119 -9.41 -18.94 13.05
CA HIS A 119 -9.64 -19.90 14.11
C HIS A 119 -10.16 -19.21 15.38
N TRP A 120 -10.78 -19.99 16.27
CA TRP A 120 -11.25 -19.49 17.57
C TRP A 120 -10.18 -18.73 18.38
N LYS A 121 -8.92 -19.16 18.31
CA LYS A 121 -7.77 -18.50 18.96
C LYS A 121 -7.54 -17.07 18.46
N ASP A 122 -7.96 -16.75 17.23
CA ASP A 122 -7.74 -15.46 16.57
C ASP A 122 -8.87 -14.46 16.84
N PHE A 123 -9.97 -14.89 17.50
CA PHE A 123 -11.14 -14.05 17.76
C PHE A 123 -10.80 -12.71 18.43
N ASN A 124 -9.90 -12.73 19.41
CA ASN A 124 -9.49 -11.51 20.10
C ASN A 124 -8.79 -10.52 19.15
N GLU A 125 -7.85 -10.99 18.33
CA GLU A 125 -7.12 -10.10 17.41
C GLU A 125 -8.02 -9.65 16.24
N MET A 126 -8.74 -10.58 15.62
CA MET A 126 -9.51 -10.31 14.39
C MET A 126 -10.85 -9.63 14.66
N ILE A 127 -11.59 -10.02 15.71
CA ILE A 127 -12.92 -9.45 16.03
C ILE A 127 -12.82 -8.34 17.07
N LEU A 128 -12.24 -8.61 18.25
CA LEU A 128 -12.20 -7.62 19.35
C LEU A 128 -11.12 -6.54 19.15
N GLY A 129 -10.10 -6.81 18.33
CA GLY A 129 -9.02 -5.86 18.03
C GLY A 129 -7.93 -5.83 19.09
N GLY A 130 -7.67 -6.97 19.74
CA GLY A 130 -6.65 -7.10 20.79
C GLY A 130 -5.23 -6.72 20.36
N ASN A 131 -4.96 -6.65 19.05
CA ASN A 131 -3.68 -6.23 18.47
C ASN A 131 -3.63 -4.74 18.09
N VAL A 132 -4.70 -3.95 18.31
CA VAL A 132 -4.74 -2.53 17.92
C VAL A 132 -3.64 -1.71 18.58
N SER A 133 -3.20 -2.11 19.78
CA SER A 133 -2.10 -1.49 20.51
C SER A 133 -0.78 -1.48 19.72
N ARG A 134 -0.56 -2.45 18.82
CA ARG A 134 0.62 -2.51 17.93
C ARG A 134 0.69 -1.33 16.95
N PHE A 135 -0.46 -0.72 16.66
CA PHE A 135 -0.60 0.42 15.75
C PHE A 135 -0.68 1.76 16.50
N MET A 136 -0.73 1.74 17.83
CA MET A 136 -0.84 2.96 18.63
C MET A 136 0.55 3.53 18.93
N ARG A 137 0.71 4.84 18.71
CA ARG A 137 1.90 5.61 19.07
C ARG A 137 1.50 6.73 20.03
N TYR A 138 2.25 6.86 21.11
CA TYR A 138 2.05 7.88 22.14
C TYR A 138 3.28 8.79 22.20
N GLY A 139 3.06 10.04 22.58
CA GLY A 139 4.11 11.04 22.66
C GLY A 139 3.75 12.18 23.61
N PRO A 140 4.70 13.10 23.85
CA PRO A 140 4.48 14.28 24.68
C PRO A 140 3.46 15.25 24.08
N LEU A 141 3.06 16.27 24.84
CA LEU A 141 2.01 17.21 24.44
C LEU A 141 2.33 17.96 23.13
N ASP A 142 3.59 18.33 22.91
CA ASP A 142 4.04 18.98 21.67
C ASP A 142 3.89 18.06 20.46
N TRP A 143 4.12 16.75 20.62
CA TRP A 143 3.86 15.76 19.57
C TRP A 143 2.36 15.69 19.24
N ILE A 144 1.49 15.69 20.26
CA ILE A 144 0.03 15.71 20.07
C ILE A 144 -0.40 16.99 19.35
N ILE A 145 0.14 18.14 19.74
CA ILE A 145 -0.13 19.43 19.08
C ILE A 145 0.25 19.35 17.60
N ARG A 146 1.42 18.80 17.26
CA ARG A 146 1.83 18.59 15.87
C ARG A 146 0.90 17.64 15.11
N ARG A 147 0.37 16.59 15.74
CA ARG A 147 -0.65 15.73 15.09
C ARG A 147 -1.93 16.52 14.77
N VAL A 148 -2.30 17.50 15.58
CA VAL A 148 -3.43 18.38 15.27
C VAL A 148 -3.08 19.38 14.17
N THR A 149 -1.95 20.08 14.28
CA THR A 149 -1.58 21.20 13.39
C THR A 149 -1.05 20.76 12.04
N ASP A 150 -0.29 19.67 11.99
CA ASP A 150 0.49 19.27 10.82
C ASP A 150 -0.19 18.12 10.06
N LEU A 151 -1.10 17.38 10.72
CA LEU A 151 -1.88 16.30 10.10
C LEU A 151 -3.37 16.64 10.00
N TYR A 152 -4.07 16.81 11.12
CA TYR A 152 -5.54 16.87 11.10
C TYR A 152 -6.10 18.15 10.49
N LEU A 153 -5.61 19.33 10.90
CA LEU A 153 -6.11 20.60 10.37
C LEU A 153 -5.89 20.73 8.85
N PRO A 154 -4.70 20.40 8.29
CA PRO A 154 -4.50 20.40 6.85
C PRO A 154 -5.47 19.47 6.12
N LEU A 155 -5.63 18.23 6.62
CA LEU A 155 -6.56 17.27 6.01
C LEU A 155 -8.02 17.75 6.06
N LEU A 156 -8.43 18.34 7.18
CA LEU A 156 -9.79 18.87 7.36
C LEU A 156 -10.06 20.06 6.43
N ILE A 157 -9.09 20.98 6.30
CA ILE A 157 -9.19 22.13 5.38
C ILE A 157 -9.18 21.64 3.93
N GLU A 158 -8.38 20.64 3.59
CA GLU A 158 -8.36 20.04 2.25
C GLU A 158 -9.73 19.46 1.86
N GLN A 159 -10.43 18.80 2.80
CA GLN A 159 -11.76 18.23 2.51
C GLN A 159 -12.81 19.29 2.18
N PHE A 160 -12.73 20.47 2.81
CA PHE A 160 -13.81 21.47 2.77
C PHE A 160 -13.41 22.80 2.14
N THR A 161 -12.17 22.95 1.68
CA THR A 161 -11.51 24.22 1.37
C THR A 161 -11.43 25.17 2.61
N PRO A 162 -10.63 26.25 2.56
CA PRO A 162 -10.67 27.27 3.61
C PRO A 162 -12.08 27.86 3.82
N LEU A 163 -12.89 27.97 2.76
CA LEU A 163 -14.26 28.49 2.83
C LEU A 163 -15.16 27.58 3.69
N GLY A 164 -15.14 26.28 3.43
CA GLY A 164 -15.94 25.32 4.20
C GLY A 164 -15.44 25.19 5.63
N PHE A 165 -14.12 25.23 5.85
CA PHE A 165 -13.54 25.24 7.20
C PHE A 165 -14.04 26.43 8.03
N VAL A 166 -13.96 27.66 7.49
CA VAL A 166 -14.46 28.87 8.18
C VAL A 166 -15.96 28.78 8.46
N ALA A 167 -16.75 28.29 7.51
CA ALA A 167 -18.17 28.05 7.74
C ALA A 167 -18.39 27.03 8.88
N GLY A 168 -17.61 25.95 8.94
CA GLY A 168 -17.65 24.98 10.02
C GLY A 168 -17.40 25.61 11.39
N ILE A 169 -16.38 26.45 11.52
CA ILE A 169 -16.10 27.18 12.78
C ILE A 169 -17.27 28.10 13.17
N ILE A 170 -17.84 28.83 12.21
CA ILE A 170 -19.03 29.67 12.44
C ILE A 170 -20.22 28.83 12.92
N GLY A 171 -20.46 27.68 12.30
CA GLY A 171 -21.57 26.80 12.66
C GLY A 171 -21.40 26.18 14.06
N ALA A 172 -20.20 25.70 14.39
CA ALA A 172 -19.86 25.19 15.72
C ALA A 172 -20.08 26.26 16.79
N GLY A 173 -19.55 27.47 16.56
CA GLY A 173 -19.73 28.62 17.46
C GLY A 173 -21.20 29.03 17.60
N ALA A 174 -21.97 29.02 16.52
CA ALA A 174 -23.38 29.34 16.54
C ALA A 174 -24.17 28.40 17.46
N LEU A 175 -23.92 27.09 17.41
CA LEU A 175 -24.62 26.12 18.27
C LEU A 175 -24.16 26.20 19.73
N ALA A 176 -22.85 26.32 19.98
CA ALA A 176 -22.29 26.47 21.33
C ALA A 176 -22.86 27.70 22.06
N LEU A 177 -23.05 28.81 21.33
CA LEU A 177 -23.59 30.06 21.84
C LEU A 177 -25.13 30.11 21.85
N LYS A 178 -25.84 29.01 21.54
CA LYS A 178 -27.31 28.96 21.42
C LYS A 178 -27.89 29.91 20.36
N ARG A 179 -27.10 30.27 19.33
CA ARG A 179 -27.46 31.16 18.22
C ARG A 179 -27.71 30.39 16.93
N ALA A 180 -28.45 29.29 17.01
CA ALA A 180 -28.79 28.45 15.86
C ALA A 180 -29.42 29.26 14.70
N PRO A 181 -29.32 28.77 13.45
CA PRO A 181 -29.90 29.45 12.29
C PRO A 181 -31.43 29.52 12.36
N ARG A 182 -32.04 30.36 11.53
CA ARG A 182 -33.49 30.48 11.39
C ARG A 182 -34.07 29.16 10.89
N GLY A 183 -35.26 28.83 11.38
CA GLY A 183 -35.89 27.53 11.10
C GLY A 183 -35.24 26.36 11.85
N TRP A 184 -34.33 26.62 12.80
CA TRP A 184 -33.82 25.58 13.68
C TRP A 184 -34.96 24.95 14.49
N ARG A 185 -34.91 23.63 14.58
CA ARG A 185 -35.91 22.81 15.27
C ARG A 185 -35.91 23.08 16.77
N SER A 186 -37.08 23.41 17.31
CA SER A 186 -37.26 23.73 18.73
C SER A 186 -37.05 22.51 19.64
N ASP A 187 -37.28 21.30 19.12
CA ASP A 187 -37.08 20.03 19.83
C ASP A 187 -35.59 19.61 19.92
N LEU A 188 -34.68 20.32 19.28
CA LEU A 188 -33.24 20.05 19.32
C LEU A 188 -32.47 21.21 19.97
N PRO A 189 -32.13 21.11 21.27
CA PRO A 189 -31.36 22.15 21.95
C PRO A 189 -29.99 22.35 21.28
N PRO A 190 -29.65 23.57 20.79
CA PRO A 190 -28.42 23.79 20.02
C PRO A 190 -27.14 23.34 20.75
N ARG A 191 -27.06 23.57 22.07
CA ARG A 191 -25.91 23.14 22.88
C ARG A 191 -25.80 21.63 23.02
N ALA A 192 -26.92 20.92 23.10
CA ALA A 192 -26.91 19.45 23.18
C ALA A 192 -26.45 18.84 21.85
N VAL A 193 -26.91 19.40 20.72
CA VAL A 193 -26.46 19.00 19.38
C VAL A 193 -24.97 19.32 19.18
N PHE A 194 -24.51 20.52 19.59
CA PHE A 194 -23.08 20.85 19.59
C PHE A 194 -22.28 19.85 20.42
N GLY A 195 -22.70 19.58 21.65
CA GLY A 195 -22.03 18.63 22.54
C GLY A 195 -21.94 17.23 21.95
N PHE A 196 -23.01 16.75 21.31
CA PHE A 196 -23.01 15.47 20.59
C PHE A 196 -21.96 15.42 19.48
N PHE A 197 -22.01 16.37 18.53
CA PHE A 197 -21.08 16.37 17.39
C PHE A 197 -19.63 16.65 17.82
N ALA A 198 -19.41 17.56 18.77
CA ALA A 198 -18.08 17.87 19.29
C ALA A 198 -17.46 16.66 19.99
N LEU A 199 -18.23 15.95 20.82
CA LEU A 199 -17.73 14.77 21.53
C LEU A 199 -17.50 13.58 20.58
N ALA A 200 -18.39 13.36 19.61
CA ALA A 200 -18.21 12.32 18.58
C ALA A 200 -16.97 12.60 17.71
N ASN A 201 -16.78 13.86 17.30
CA ASN A 201 -15.61 14.29 16.54
C ASN A 201 -14.32 14.11 17.36
N LEU A 202 -14.34 14.53 18.63
CA LEU A 202 -13.20 14.40 19.53
C LEU A 202 -12.82 12.93 19.76
N GLY A 203 -13.79 12.06 20.02
CA GLY A 203 -13.54 10.63 20.23
C GLY A 203 -12.87 9.98 19.02
N ASN A 204 -13.42 10.19 17.81
CA ASN A 204 -12.84 9.62 16.60
C ASN A 204 -11.47 10.24 16.26
N SER A 205 -11.35 11.56 16.33
CA SER A 205 -10.10 12.25 15.99
C SER A 205 -8.98 11.91 16.97
N ALA A 206 -9.28 11.81 18.27
CA ALA A 206 -8.32 11.39 19.28
C ALA A 206 -7.76 10.02 18.95
N PHE A 207 -8.60 9.03 18.62
CA PHE A 207 -8.13 7.73 18.15
C PHE A 207 -7.18 7.86 16.95
N CYS A 208 -7.56 8.62 15.93
CA CYS A 208 -6.75 8.81 14.72
C CYS A 208 -5.41 9.53 14.99
N PHE A 209 -5.32 10.37 16.02
CA PHE A 209 -4.05 11.02 16.38
C PHE A 209 -3.02 10.02 16.88
N PHE A 210 -3.45 9.01 17.63
CA PHE A 210 -2.57 7.96 18.16
C PHE A 210 -2.44 6.76 17.21
N PHE A 211 -3.37 6.58 16.27
CA PHE A 211 -3.35 5.47 15.31
C PHE A 211 -2.37 5.74 14.16
N ASN A 212 -1.33 4.91 14.06
CA ASN A 212 -0.22 5.10 13.15
C ASN A 212 -0.26 4.09 11.98
N THR A 213 -0.95 4.50 10.91
CA THR A 213 -1.02 3.82 9.61
C THR A 213 -0.70 4.80 8.47
N LEU A 214 -0.36 4.30 7.27
CA LEU A 214 -0.08 5.16 6.11
C LEU A 214 -1.30 5.92 5.60
N ASP A 215 -2.49 5.34 5.73
CA ASP A 215 -3.74 5.86 5.17
C ASP A 215 -4.72 6.34 6.26
N VAL A 216 -4.17 7.00 7.28
CA VAL A 216 -4.92 7.45 8.46
C VAL A 216 -6.03 8.44 8.11
N GLU A 217 -5.92 9.15 6.99
CA GLU A 217 -6.94 10.08 6.47
C GLU A 217 -8.31 9.43 6.30
N LYS A 218 -8.38 8.13 5.97
CA LYS A 218 -9.64 7.39 5.82
C LYS A 218 -10.35 7.18 7.15
N PHE A 219 -9.59 7.05 8.25
CA PHE A 219 -10.14 6.91 9.59
C PHE A 219 -10.72 8.22 10.14
N PHE A 220 -10.39 9.36 9.52
CA PHE A 220 -11.00 10.64 9.83
C PHE A 220 -12.36 10.87 9.14
N ILE A 221 -12.85 10.00 8.26
CA ILE A 221 -14.17 10.16 7.60
C ILE A 221 -15.31 10.47 8.60
N PRO A 222 -15.47 9.77 9.75
CA PRO A 222 -16.48 10.13 10.75
C PRO A 222 -16.26 11.52 11.35
N SER A 223 -15.00 11.94 11.50
CA SER A 223 -14.64 13.28 11.93
C SER A 223 -15.01 14.34 10.88
N TYR A 224 -14.76 14.07 9.60
CA TYR A 224 -15.17 14.96 8.51
C TYR A 224 -16.69 15.09 8.45
N LEU A 225 -17.44 13.99 8.60
CA LEU A 225 -18.92 14.00 8.62
C LEU A 225 -19.49 14.79 9.81
N THR A 226 -18.89 14.67 10.98
CA THR A 226 -19.32 15.44 12.16
C THR A 226 -19.00 16.93 12.00
N PHE A 227 -17.85 17.27 11.42
CA PHE A 227 -17.53 18.67 11.10
C PHE A 227 -18.39 19.23 9.96
N LEU A 228 -18.71 18.42 8.96
CA LEU A 228 -19.61 18.76 7.85
C LEU A 228 -20.98 19.25 8.34
N PHE A 229 -21.48 18.68 9.44
CA PHE A 229 -22.69 19.18 10.09
C PHE A 229 -22.53 20.64 10.52
N PHE A 230 -21.40 20.99 11.14
CA PHE A 230 -21.10 22.38 11.47
C PHE A 230 -20.94 23.26 10.23
N VAL A 231 -20.34 22.75 9.15
CA VAL A 231 -20.27 23.48 7.87
C VAL A 231 -21.68 23.82 7.37
N ALA A 232 -22.61 22.86 7.40
CA ALA A 232 -24.00 23.09 7.00
C ALA A 232 -24.70 24.16 7.86
N VAL A 233 -24.49 24.13 9.17
CA VAL A 233 -25.01 25.15 10.09
C VAL A 233 -24.39 26.52 9.84
N GLY A 234 -23.09 26.56 9.55
CA GLY A 234 -22.36 27.77 9.20
C GLY A 234 -22.89 28.43 7.93
N ILE A 235 -23.07 27.65 6.87
CA ILE A 235 -23.68 28.11 5.61
C ILE A 235 -25.05 28.74 5.87
N ALA A 236 -25.90 28.07 6.65
CA ALA A 236 -27.21 28.60 7.02
C ALA A 236 -27.09 29.92 7.80
N LYS A 237 -26.14 29.99 8.75
CA LYS A 237 -25.94 31.17 9.59
C LYS A 237 -25.40 32.37 8.82
N ILE A 238 -24.48 32.15 7.88
CA ILE A 238 -23.98 33.18 6.97
C ILE A 238 -25.14 33.72 6.13
N GLY A 239 -25.99 32.84 5.59
CA GLY A 239 -27.22 33.25 4.90
C GLY A 239 -28.16 34.08 5.77
N ASP A 240 -28.34 33.72 7.04
CA ASP A 240 -29.14 34.47 8.02
C ASP A 240 -28.57 35.83 8.41
N TRP A 241 -27.26 36.01 8.31
CA TRP A 241 -26.64 37.30 8.59
C TRP A 241 -26.98 38.34 7.50
N PHE A 242 -26.95 37.93 6.23
CA PHE A 242 -27.36 38.79 5.12
C PHE A 242 -28.87 39.09 5.12
N LEU A 243 -29.69 38.17 5.65
CA LEU A 243 -31.13 38.32 5.86
C LEU A 243 -31.52 39.52 6.74
N ALA A 244 -30.63 40.05 7.57
CA ALA A 244 -30.93 41.16 8.49
C ALA A 244 -30.97 42.54 7.79
N LYS A 245 -30.67 42.62 6.48
CA LYS A 245 -30.46 43.91 5.80
C LYS A 245 -31.49 44.29 4.72
N SER A 246 -32.14 43.35 4.01
CA SER A 246 -33.20 43.62 2.99
C SER A 246 -33.70 42.34 2.28
N ALA A 247 -34.96 42.32 1.81
CA ALA A 247 -35.54 41.20 1.04
C ALA A 247 -34.97 41.04 -0.39
N ARG A 248 -34.50 42.11 -1.03
CA ARG A 248 -33.82 42.04 -2.34
C ARG A 248 -32.34 41.63 -2.17
N GLY A 249 -31.72 42.12 -1.10
CA GLY A 249 -30.38 41.67 -0.66
C GLY A 249 -30.35 40.19 -0.27
N LEU A 250 -31.48 39.66 0.21
CA LEU A 250 -31.63 38.24 0.55
C LEU A 250 -31.40 37.32 -0.65
N TRP A 251 -32.04 37.60 -1.78
CA TRP A 251 -31.92 36.73 -2.96
C TRP A 251 -30.48 36.74 -3.48
N LEU A 252 -29.89 37.93 -3.61
CA LEU A 252 -28.49 38.09 -4.05
C LEU A 252 -27.50 37.41 -3.09
N ALA A 253 -27.71 37.51 -1.78
CA ALA A 253 -26.83 36.87 -0.81
C ALA A 253 -26.96 35.34 -0.82
N ARG A 254 -28.17 34.79 -0.96
CA ARG A 254 -28.36 33.34 -1.09
C ARG A 254 -27.73 32.80 -2.36
N VAL A 255 -27.91 33.49 -3.48
CA VAL A 255 -27.27 33.16 -4.76
C VAL A 255 -25.74 33.27 -4.62
N GLY A 256 -25.23 34.31 -3.96
CA GLY A 256 -23.79 34.49 -3.72
C GLY A 256 -23.19 33.38 -2.86
N VAL A 257 -23.82 33.03 -1.74
CA VAL A 257 -23.37 31.92 -0.87
C VAL A 257 -23.44 30.59 -1.62
N ALA A 258 -24.55 30.31 -2.33
CA ALA A 258 -24.67 29.11 -3.15
C ALA A 258 -23.59 29.07 -4.24
N GLY A 259 -23.38 30.17 -4.95
CA GLY A 259 -22.35 30.31 -5.98
C GLY A 259 -20.95 30.07 -5.44
N ALA A 260 -20.61 30.63 -4.26
CA ALA A 260 -19.31 30.41 -3.63
C ALA A 260 -19.05 28.95 -3.26
N PHE A 261 -20.06 28.26 -2.70
CA PHE A 261 -19.93 26.84 -2.35
C PHE A 261 -19.95 25.91 -3.57
N LEU A 262 -20.68 26.27 -4.63
CA LEU A 262 -20.63 25.57 -5.91
C LEU A 262 -19.28 25.76 -6.60
N ALA A 263 -18.71 26.97 -6.56
CA ALA A 263 -17.36 27.24 -7.07
C ALA A 263 -16.30 26.47 -6.27
N ALA A 264 -16.42 26.41 -4.94
CA ALA A 264 -15.54 25.59 -4.10
C ALA A 264 -15.66 24.10 -4.44
N SER A 265 -16.88 23.61 -4.71
CA SER A 265 -17.10 22.23 -5.15
C SER A 265 -16.49 21.96 -6.53
N ALA A 266 -16.64 22.87 -7.50
CA ALA A 266 -16.01 22.78 -8.81
C ALA A 266 -14.49 22.78 -8.73
N PHE A 267 -13.92 23.60 -7.83
CA PHE A 267 -12.48 23.60 -7.55
C PHE A 267 -12.00 22.25 -7.00
N LEU A 268 -12.73 21.67 -6.02
CA LEU A 268 -12.40 20.35 -5.50
C LEU A 268 -12.52 19.26 -6.58
N ILE A 269 -13.53 19.33 -7.45
CA ILE A 269 -13.64 18.43 -8.60
C ILE A 269 -12.38 18.50 -9.46
N ALA A 270 -11.98 19.71 -9.86
CA ALA A 270 -10.80 19.91 -10.70
C ALA A 270 -9.50 19.42 -10.04
N GLN A 271 -9.34 19.60 -8.72
CA GLN A 271 -8.15 19.12 -8.01
C GLN A 271 -8.13 17.60 -7.78
N ASN A 272 -9.30 17.01 -7.53
CA ASN A 272 -9.38 15.62 -7.06
C ASN A 272 -9.61 14.62 -8.20
N PHE A 273 -10.13 15.05 -9.37
CA PHE A 273 -10.49 14.15 -10.46
C PHE A 273 -9.32 13.22 -10.86
N ALA A 274 -8.17 13.77 -11.25
CA ALA A 274 -7.03 12.96 -11.68
C ALA A 274 -6.45 12.05 -10.58
N ARG A 275 -6.65 12.40 -9.30
CA ARG A 275 -6.19 11.59 -8.16
C ARG A 275 -7.15 10.42 -7.86
N ASN A 276 -8.43 10.62 -8.13
CA ASN A 276 -9.51 9.66 -7.88
C ASN A 276 -9.95 8.91 -9.14
N ASP A 277 -9.37 9.21 -10.30
CA ASP A 277 -9.58 8.44 -11.53
C ASP A 277 -8.73 7.17 -11.51
N TRP A 278 -9.41 6.04 -11.36
CA TRP A 278 -8.81 4.70 -11.37
C TRP A 278 -9.09 3.96 -12.69
N SER A 279 -9.74 4.60 -13.66
CA SER A 279 -10.24 3.94 -14.89
C SER A 279 -9.14 3.34 -15.76
N ALA A 280 -7.94 3.91 -15.73
CA ALA A 280 -6.79 3.45 -16.51
C ALA A 280 -5.77 2.63 -15.68
N ARG A 281 -6.04 2.33 -14.41
CA ARG A 281 -5.11 1.58 -13.55
C ARG A 281 -5.27 0.07 -13.73
N THR A 282 -4.57 -0.48 -14.71
CA THR A 282 -4.53 -1.92 -15.00
C THR A 282 -3.17 -2.55 -14.74
N ASP A 283 -2.20 -1.79 -14.24
CA ASP A 283 -0.80 -2.18 -14.03
C ASP A 283 -0.63 -3.49 -13.26
N ILE A 284 -1.35 -3.65 -12.13
CA ILE A 284 -1.28 -4.88 -11.32
C ILE A 284 -1.86 -6.09 -12.08
N ALA A 285 -2.98 -5.89 -12.78
CA ALA A 285 -3.62 -6.96 -13.54
C ALA A 285 -2.75 -7.39 -14.73
N THR A 286 -2.19 -6.42 -15.46
CA THR A 286 -1.26 -6.64 -16.57
C THR A 286 0.00 -7.36 -16.10
N ALA A 287 0.63 -6.93 -15.00
CA ALA A 287 1.81 -7.59 -14.45
C ALA A 287 1.55 -9.06 -14.09
N TRP A 288 0.38 -9.39 -13.53
CA TRP A 288 0.01 -10.77 -13.25
C TRP A 288 -0.28 -11.60 -14.50
N GLN A 289 -0.92 -11.02 -15.51
CA GLN A 289 -1.10 -11.67 -16.80
C GLN A 289 0.27 -11.99 -17.44
N GLU A 290 1.22 -11.06 -17.40
CA GLU A 290 2.59 -11.26 -17.90
C GLU A 290 3.35 -12.34 -17.13
N ASN A 291 3.21 -12.37 -15.80
CA ASN A 291 3.79 -13.40 -14.94
C ASN A 291 3.25 -14.80 -15.26
N LEU A 292 1.93 -14.93 -15.44
CA LEU A 292 1.30 -16.22 -15.74
C LEU A 292 1.52 -16.70 -17.18
N ALA A 293 1.84 -15.78 -18.10
CA ALA A 293 2.24 -16.07 -19.47
C ALA A 293 3.67 -16.62 -19.58
N GLN A 294 4.49 -16.48 -18.53
CA GLN A 294 5.82 -17.10 -18.48
C GLN A 294 5.70 -18.64 -18.48
N PRO A 295 6.73 -19.37 -18.93
CA PRO A 295 6.74 -20.83 -18.93
C PRO A 295 6.96 -21.40 -17.51
N LEU A 296 6.08 -21.06 -16.55
CA LEU A 296 6.13 -21.60 -15.19
C LEU A 296 5.81 -23.09 -15.22
N GLU A 297 6.55 -23.87 -14.45
CA GLU A 297 6.39 -25.33 -14.37
C GLU A 297 4.99 -25.72 -13.86
N GLN A 298 4.54 -26.92 -14.25
CA GLN A 298 3.29 -27.48 -13.76
C GLN A 298 3.38 -27.73 -12.24
N ASN A 299 2.31 -27.41 -11.51
CA ASN A 299 2.26 -27.52 -10.04
C ASN A 299 3.29 -26.64 -9.31
N ALA A 300 3.78 -25.58 -9.95
CA ALA A 300 4.65 -24.60 -9.30
C ALA A 300 3.96 -23.97 -8.07
N LEU A 301 4.78 -23.47 -7.15
CA LEU A 301 4.34 -22.75 -5.95
C LEU A 301 4.76 -21.28 -6.06
N ILE A 302 3.81 -20.36 -5.93
CA ILE A 302 4.07 -18.92 -5.82
C ILE A 302 3.89 -18.46 -4.38
N VAL A 303 4.92 -17.85 -3.81
CA VAL A 303 4.95 -17.38 -2.42
C VAL A 303 5.01 -15.86 -2.41
N GLY A 304 4.13 -15.22 -1.63
CA GLY A 304 4.04 -13.77 -1.63
C GLY A 304 3.21 -13.19 -0.50
N ALA A 305 3.20 -11.87 -0.40
CA ALA A 305 2.33 -11.14 0.51
C ALA A 305 0.86 -11.28 0.10
N TRP A 306 -0.06 -11.00 1.02
CA TRP A 306 -1.49 -11.05 0.69
C TRP A 306 -1.85 -10.02 -0.38
N GLU A 307 -1.23 -8.83 -0.37
CA GLU A 307 -1.46 -7.78 -1.38
C GLU A 307 -1.03 -8.23 -2.77
N SER A 308 0.09 -8.96 -2.88
CA SER A 308 0.61 -9.41 -4.17
C SER A 308 -0.17 -10.61 -4.70
N LEU A 309 -0.61 -11.53 -3.84
CA LEU A 309 -1.31 -12.75 -4.26
C LEU A 309 -2.82 -12.59 -4.48
N THR A 310 -3.47 -11.58 -3.88
CA THR A 310 -4.93 -11.39 -4.07
C THR A 310 -5.35 -11.24 -5.54
N PRO A 311 -4.62 -10.50 -6.40
CA PRO A 311 -4.89 -10.49 -7.85
C PRO A 311 -4.73 -11.86 -8.53
N LEU A 312 -3.73 -12.67 -8.14
CA LEU A 312 -3.57 -14.03 -8.65
C LEU A 312 -4.79 -14.90 -8.31
N GLU A 313 -5.27 -14.83 -7.07
CA GLU A 313 -6.46 -15.57 -6.62
C GLU A 313 -7.69 -15.21 -7.46
N TYR A 314 -7.86 -13.93 -7.79
CA TYR A 314 -8.93 -13.48 -8.70
C TYR A 314 -8.80 -14.13 -10.08
N LEU A 315 -7.63 -14.08 -10.71
CA LEU A 315 -7.39 -14.68 -12.03
C LEU A 315 -7.62 -16.21 -12.02
N GLN A 316 -7.26 -16.90 -10.93
CA GLN A 316 -7.46 -18.35 -10.80
C GLN A 316 -8.94 -18.71 -10.58
N ALA A 317 -9.62 -17.98 -9.71
CA ALA A 317 -11.00 -18.25 -9.32
C ALA A 317 -12.00 -17.83 -10.41
N VAL A 318 -11.82 -16.64 -10.99
CA VAL A 318 -12.75 -16.04 -11.96
C VAL A 318 -12.37 -16.41 -13.39
N ASP A 319 -11.13 -16.16 -13.79
CA ASP A 319 -10.70 -16.35 -15.18
C ASP A 319 -10.23 -17.79 -15.47
N GLY A 320 -10.03 -18.61 -14.43
CA GLY A 320 -9.55 -19.98 -14.55
C GLY A 320 -8.10 -20.10 -14.99
N ALA A 321 -7.32 -19.01 -14.94
CA ALA A 321 -5.93 -19.00 -15.35
C ALA A 321 -5.06 -19.84 -14.39
N ARG A 322 -4.15 -20.67 -14.92
CA ARG A 322 -3.11 -21.40 -14.17
C ARG A 322 -3.58 -21.98 -12.82
N ARG A 323 -4.71 -22.71 -12.82
CA ARG A 323 -5.23 -23.43 -11.64
C ARG A 323 -4.31 -24.55 -11.14
N ASP A 324 -3.33 -24.95 -11.95
CA ASP A 324 -2.27 -25.86 -11.56
C ASP A 324 -1.26 -25.23 -10.59
N VAL A 325 -1.11 -23.91 -10.58
CA VAL A 325 -0.16 -23.21 -9.73
C VAL A 325 -0.75 -23.00 -8.34
N GLU A 326 -0.06 -23.47 -7.31
CA GLU A 326 -0.42 -23.22 -5.91
C GLU A 326 0.17 -21.88 -5.45
N HIS A 327 -0.45 -21.24 -4.47
CA HIS A 327 0.07 -20.03 -3.87
C HIS A 327 0.04 -20.08 -2.35
N TRP A 328 1.10 -19.61 -1.70
CA TRP A 328 1.18 -19.49 -0.24
C TRP A 328 1.37 -18.03 0.18
N LYS A 329 0.43 -17.53 0.98
CA LYS A 329 0.54 -16.22 1.63
C LYS A 329 1.57 -16.31 2.76
N VAL A 330 2.56 -15.43 2.73
CA VAL A 330 3.55 -15.23 3.79
C VAL A 330 3.60 -13.76 4.19
N LEU A 331 3.98 -13.46 5.43
CA LEU A 331 4.18 -12.09 5.85
C LEU A 331 5.52 -11.55 5.35
N THR A 332 5.47 -10.43 4.64
CA THR A 332 6.67 -9.74 4.18
C THR A 332 6.94 -8.55 5.11
N GLN A 333 8.07 -8.61 5.83
CA GLN A 333 8.31 -7.75 6.98
C GLN A 333 8.63 -6.28 6.63
N LYS A 334 9.12 -5.96 5.42
CA LYS A 334 9.78 -4.66 5.19
C LYS A 334 8.90 -3.45 4.93
N GLN A 335 7.57 -3.52 4.97
CA GLN A 335 6.78 -2.28 4.84
C GLN A 335 5.94 -1.87 6.04
N TYR A 336 5.53 -2.76 6.96
CA TYR A 336 4.61 -2.33 8.02
C TYR A 336 4.91 -2.92 9.40
N LEU A 337 5.44 -2.04 10.26
CA LEU A 337 5.29 -2.02 11.73
C LEU A 337 6.10 -3.02 12.59
N GLY A 338 6.98 -3.85 12.03
CA GLY A 338 8.03 -4.56 12.80
C GLY A 338 7.52 -5.45 13.95
N LEU A 339 6.26 -5.87 13.95
CA LEU A 339 5.63 -6.48 15.13
C LEU A 339 4.52 -7.48 14.79
N VAL A 340 4.69 -8.45 13.88
CA VAL A 340 3.88 -9.69 13.92
C VAL A 340 4.62 -10.85 13.24
N PRO A 341 4.97 -11.94 13.96
CA PRO A 341 5.25 -13.21 13.32
C PRO A 341 3.92 -13.96 13.12
N TYR A 342 3.36 -13.94 11.91
CA TYR A 342 2.70 -15.17 11.44
C TYR A 342 3.84 -16.07 10.95
N GLY A 343 3.73 -17.36 11.29
CA GLY A 343 4.81 -18.33 11.23
C GLY A 343 5.65 -18.23 9.96
N SER A 344 6.97 -18.32 10.13
CA SER A 344 7.89 -18.50 9.03
C SER A 344 7.54 -19.83 8.34
N ARG A 345 6.83 -19.78 7.21
CA ARG A 345 6.73 -20.95 6.31
C ARG A 345 8.06 -21.24 5.61
N GLN A 346 9.16 -20.63 6.07
CA GLN A 346 10.49 -20.78 5.51
C GLN A 346 10.88 -22.26 5.45
N ASP A 347 10.78 -23.01 6.54
CA ASP A 347 11.13 -24.45 6.57
C ASP A 347 10.27 -25.27 5.60
N GLU A 348 8.99 -24.91 5.41
CA GLU A 348 8.10 -25.55 4.45
C GLU A 348 8.51 -25.22 3.01
N ILE A 349 8.80 -23.95 2.73
CA ILE A 349 9.28 -23.49 1.42
C ILE A 349 10.60 -24.16 1.06
N GLU A 350 11.55 -24.21 2.00
CA GLU A 350 12.83 -24.90 1.82
C GLU A 350 12.64 -26.39 1.50
N ARG A 351 11.66 -27.03 2.13
CA ARG A 351 11.32 -28.43 1.89
C ARG A 351 10.76 -28.63 0.49
N GLU A 352 9.85 -27.77 0.03
CA GLU A 352 9.29 -27.83 -1.33
C GLU A 352 10.40 -27.64 -2.39
N ILE A 353 11.31 -26.68 -2.18
CA ILE A 353 12.47 -26.47 -3.05
C ILE A 353 13.34 -27.72 -3.10
N LYS A 354 13.67 -28.31 -1.94
CA LYS A 354 14.50 -29.53 -1.85
C LYS A 354 13.84 -30.75 -2.48
N ASN A 355 12.51 -30.83 -2.43
CA ASN A 355 11.71 -31.87 -3.09
C ASN A 355 11.62 -31.69 -4.61
N GLY A 356 12.21 -30.63 -5.17
CA GLY A 356 12.24 -30.37 -6.61
C GLY A 356 11.02 -29.62 -7.14
N ARG A 357 10.16 -29.10 -6.26
CA ARG A 357 9.04 -28.25 -6.67
C ARG A 357 9.56 -26.88 -7.10
N ALA A 358 9.05 -26.36 -8.21
CA ALA A 358 9.38 -25.02 -8.66
C ALA A 358 8.74 -23.98 -7.73
N VAL A 359 9.56 -23.13 -7.11
CA VAL A 359 9.12 -22.09 -6.20
C VAL A 359 9.44 -20.71 -6.76
N TYR A 360 8.46 -19.82 -6.75
CA TYR A 360 8.54 -18.44 -7.21
C TYR A 360 8.15 -17.49 -6.09
N LEU A 361 8.86 -16.38 -5.92
CA LEU A 361 8.54 -15.34 -4.94
C LEU A 361 8.00 -14.10 -5.65
N THR A 362 7.00 -13.43 -5.09
CA THR A 362 6.48 -12.16 -5.65
C THR A 362 7.33 -10.95 -5.29
N ALA A 363 8.39 -11.14 -4.51
CA ALA A 363 9.31 -10.11 -4.03
C ALA A 363 10.72 -10.71 -3.92
N PRO A 364 11.79 -9.89 -4.04
CA PRO A 364 13.14 -10.38 -3.88
C PRO A 364 13.35 -10.96 -2.46
N PRO A 365 14.18 -12.01 -2.30
CA PRO A 365 14.47 -12.60 -0.99
C PRO A 365 14.94 -11.57 0.05
N SER A 366 15.74 -10.59 -0.36
CA SER A 366 16.30 -9.52 0.48
C SER A 366 15.28 -8.52 1.00
N GLU A 367 14.07 -8.50 0.44
CA GLU A 367 12.98 -7.66 0.95
C GLU A 367 12.38 -8.19 2.24
N THR A 368 12.70 -9.41 2.69
CA THR A 368 12.09 -9.95 3.92
C THR A 368 13.07 -10.76 4.74
N GLU A 369 13.05 -10.60 6.06
CA GLU A 369 13.88 -11.40 6.97
C GLU A 369 13.60 -12.91 6.81
N THR A 370 12.34 -13.28 6.55
CA THR A 370 11.89 -14.67 6.33
C THR A 370 12.39 -15.32 5.04
N LEU A 371 12.65 -14.54 3.98
CA LEU A 371 13.13 -15.08 2.70
C LEU A 371 14.62 -14.77 2.46
N THR A 372 15.24 -13.91 3.27
CA THR A 372 16.66 -13.52 3.10
C THR A 372 17.57 -14.76 3.15
N GLU A 373 17.34 -15.67 4.10
CA GLU A 373 18.11 -16.93 4.21
C GLU A 373 17.95 -17.85 2.99
N LEU A 374 16.88 -17.71 2.19
CA LEU A 374 16.74 -18.51 0.97
C LEU A 374 17.80 -18.12 -0.06
N ALA A 375 18.21 -16.85 -0.11
CA ALA A 375 19.29 -16.42 -1.00
C ALA A 375 20.66 -16.94 -0.56
N ASP A 376 20.84 -17.25 0.73
CA ASP A 376 22.08 -17.81 1.27
C ASP A 376 22.17 -19.34 1.07
N LYS A 377 21.03 -20.01 0.86
CA LYS A 377 20.95 -21.48 0.73
C LYS A 377 20.67 -21.95 -0.69
N PHE A 378 20.05 -21.10 -1.52
CA PHE A 378 19.55 -21.44 -2.85
C PHE A 378 19.89 -20.36 -3.86
N ARG A 379 19.97 -20.77 -5.13
CA ARG A 379 20.11 -19.81 -6.22
C ARG A 379 18.76 -19.16 -6.53
N VAL A 380 18.76 -17.84 -6.72
CA VAL A 380 17.56 -17.08 -7.08
C VAL A 380 17.76 -16.38 -8.43
N THR A 381 16.74 -16.44 -9.29
CA THR A 381 16.74 -15.85 -10.64
C THR A 381 15.42 -15.14 -10.91
N ARG A 382 15.42 -14.09 -11.74
CA ARG A 382 14.19 -13.34 -12.06
C ARG A 382 13.50 -13.90 -13.30
N VAL A 383 12.17 -14.02 -13.26
CA VAL A 383 11.29 -14.46 -14.35
C VAL A 383 10.10 -13.49 -14.39
N ALA A 384 10.10 -12.57 -15.36
CA ALA A 384 9.23 -11.39 -15.35
C ALA A 384 9.33 -10.64 -14.01
N GLU A 385 8.22 -10.46 -13.29
CA GLU A 385 8.19 -9.83 -11.97
C GLU A 385 8.30 -10.83 -10.81
N LEU A 386 8.51 -12.13 -11.10
CA LEU A 386 8.70 -13.18 -10.10
C LEU A 386 10.18 -13.53 -9.89
N TRP A 387 10.48 -14.08 -8.72
CA TRP A 387 11.81 -14.58 -8.35
C TRP A 387 11.79 -16.10 -8.19
N ARG A 388 12.30 -16.83 -9.18
CA ARG A 388 12.41 -18.29 -9.15
C ARG A 388 13.56 -18.73 -8.25
N VAL A 389 13.26 -19.60 -7.29
CA VAL A 389 14.22 -20.23 -6.38
C VAL A 389 14.59 -21.61 -6.91
N ILE A 390 15.89 -21.88 -7.02
CA ILE A 390 16.44 -23.08 -7.65
C ILE A 390 17.22 -23.86 -6.60
N ASN A 391 16.95 -25.17 -6.51
CA ASN A 391 17.67 -26.11 -5.65
C ASN A 391 19.10 -26.40 -6.16
N LEU A 392 19.90 -25.36 -6.26
CA LEU A 392 21.33 -25.40 -6.45
C LEU A 392 21.93 -24.55 -5.33
N PRO A 393 23.08 -24.97 -4.76
CA PRO A 393 23.78 -24.11 -3.81
C PRO A 393 24.04 -22.74 -4.47
N PRO A 394 24.19 -21.68 -3.66
CA PRO A 394 24.76 -20.43 -4.14
C PRO A 394 26.06 -20.77 -4.89
N ARG A 395 26.26 -20.18 -6.07
CA ARG A 395 27.46 -20.48 -6.87
C ARG A 395 28.68 -20.04 -6.07
N ALA A 396 29.74 -20.85 -6.12
CA ALA A 396 30.94 -20.67 -5.31
C ALA A 396 31.48 -19.23 -5.40
N ASP A 397 31.79 -18.63 -4.25
CA ASP A 397 32.28 -17.25 -4.10
C ASP A 397 33.66 -17.00 -4.72
N ALA A 398 34.29 -18.02 -5.30
CA ALA A 398 35.64 -17.94 -5.85
C ALA A 398 35.64 -18.19 -7.38
N PRO A 399 36.28 -17.30 -8.15
CA PRO A 399 36.45 -17.52 -9.58
C PRO A 399 37.38 -18.71 -9.85
N ALA A 400 37.05 -19.51 -10.86
CA ALA A 400 37.91 -20.61 -11.31
C ALA A 400 39.24 -20.11 -11.88
N GLN A 401 39.24 -18.91 -12.48
CA GLN A 401 40.42 -18.21 -12.97
C GLN A 401 40.44 -16.77 -12.47
N LYS A 402 41.56 -16.34 -11.88
CA LYS A 402 41.74 -14.96 -11.39
C LYS A 402 42.24 -14.04 -12.48
N ILE A 403 41.73 -12.81 -12.51
CA ILE A 403 42.14 -11.75 -13.46
C ILE A 403 42.64 -10.53 -12.69
N ASN A 404 41.90 -10.09 -11.67
CA ASN A 404 42.14 -8.87 -10.88
C ASN A 404 42.31 -7.60 -11.75
N ALA A 405 41.42 -7.40 -12.73
CA ALA A 405 41.41 -6.19 -13.56
C ALA A 405 40.61 -5.09 -12.87
N GLN A 406 41.22 -3.93 -12.63
CA GLN A 406 40.55 -2.76 -12.06
C GLN A 406 40.08 -1.81 -13.17
N PHE A 407 38.84 -1.34 -13.07
CA PHE A 407 38.18 -0.36 -13.92
C PHE A 407 37.86 0.87 -13.09
N THR A 408 38.35 2.04 -13.48
CA THR A 408 38.20 3.28 -12.70
C THR A 408 37.62 4.39 -13.57
N ASP A 409 36.68 5.16 -13.04
CA ASP A 409 36.17 6.37 -13.70
C ASP A 409 36.94 7.64 -13.28
N ARG A 410 36.67 8.76 -13.96
CA ARG A 410 37.30 10.06 -13.65
C ARG A 410 36.97 10.61 -12.26
N ALA A 411 35.91 10.12 -11.63
CA ALA A 411 35.48 10.53 -10.29
C ALA A 411 36.07 9.62 -9.18
N GLY A 412 36.84 8.60 -9.55
CA GLY A 412 37.51 7.67 -8.63
C GLY A 412 36.63 6.51 -8.16
N ASN A 413 35.46 6.26 -8.77
CA ASN A 413 34.74 5.01 -8.55
C ASN A 413 35.49 3.88 -9.24
N ALA A 414 35.63 2.73 -8.56
CA ALA A 414 36.33 1.59 -9.09
C ALA A 414 35.51 0.30 -9.00
N LEU A 415 35.56 -0.49 -10.06
CA LEU A 415 35.11 -1.88 -10.11
C LEU A 415 36.30 -2.77 -10.40
N GLU A 416 36.35 -3.93 -9.77
CA GLU A 416 37.41 -4.91 -9.93
C GLU A 416 36.80 -6.21 -10.43
N LEU A 417 37.23 -6.68 -11.59
CA LEU A 417 36.97 -8.02 -12.07
C LEU A 417 37.97 -8.97 -11.41
N ILE A 418 37.56 -9.59 -10.30
CA ILE A 418 38.36 -10.53 -9.51
C ILE A 418 38.76 -11.73 -10.36
N GLY A 419 37.84 -12.22 -11.17
CA GLY A 419 38.06 -13.38 -12.01
C GLY A 419 36.82 -13.83 -12.75
N TYR A 420 36.90 -15.00 -13.36
CA TYR A 420 35.80 -15.59 -14.10
C TYR A 420 35.78 -17.12 -13.96
N SER A 421 34.63 -17.70 -14.26
CA SER A 421 34.42 -19.13 -14.40
C SER A 421 33.75 -19.43 -15.73
N ARG A 422 34.28 -20.41 -16.45
CA ARG A 422 33.73 -20.94 -17.71
C ARG A 422 33.87 -22.46 -17.67
N ALA A 423 32.93 -23.19 -18.29
CA ALA A 423 33.09 -24.63 -18.50
C ALA A 423 34.37 -24.88 -19.35
N PRO A 424 35.39 -25.59 -18.83
CA PRO A 424 36.72 -25.64 -19.44
C PRO A 424 36.76 -26.25 -20.86
N ASP A 425 35.78 -27.10 -21.20
CA ASP A 425 35.83 -27.97 -22.39
C ASP A 425 34.59 -27.88 -23.29
N ALA A 426 33.82 -26.79 -23.22
CA ALA A 426 32.67 -26.63 -24.11
C ALA A 426 33.15 -26.50 -25.56
N LYS A 427 32.88 -27.53 -26.38
CA LYS A 427 33.03 -27.50 -27.83
C LYS A 427 31.97 -26.55 -28.39
N LEU A 428 32.31 -25.28 -28.53
CA LEU A 428 31.41 -24.25 -29.03
C LEU A 428 31.28 -24.36 -30.55
N ARG A 429 30.07 -24.21 -31.05
CA ARG A 429 29.72 -24.13 -32.47
C ARG A 429 29.06 -22.80 -32.78
N ALA A 430 29.01 -22.46 -34.06
CA ALA A 430 28.20 -21.33 -34.53
C ALA A 430 26.73 -21.51 -34.09
N GLY A 431 26.13 -20.47 -33.52
CA GLY A 431 24.78 -20.52 -32.95
C GLY A 431 24.68 -20.96 -31.47
N ASP A 432 25.79 -21.32 -30.82
CA ASP A 432 25.80 -21.61 -29.38
C ASP A 432 25.81 -20.34 -28.52
N PHE A 433 25.58 -20.52 -27.21
CA PHE A 433 25.82 -19.49 -26.20
C PHE A 433 27.14 -19.73 -25.47
N VAL A 434 27.98 -18.71 -25.40
CA VAL A 434 29.13 -18.69 -24.50
C VAL A 434 28.66 -18.25 -23.12
N LEU A 435 28.62 -19.18 -22.18
CA LEU A 435 28.25 -18.92 -20.80
C LEU A 435 29.50 -18.62 -19.96
N VAL A 436 29.55 -17.43 -19.38
CA VAL A 436 30.65 -16.93 -18.54
C VAL A 436 30.07 -16.38 -17.26
N THR A 437 30.66 -16.76 -16.13
CA THR A 437 30.40 -16.11 -14.84
C THR A 437 31.56 -15.17 -14.54
N LEU A 438 31.29 -13.88 -14.41
CA LEU A 438 32.23 -12.85 -14.00
C LEU A 438 32.08 -12.59 -12.49
N PHE A 439 33.19 -12.38 -11.79
CA PHE A 439 33.20 -12.08 -10.36
C PHE A 439 33.74 -10.67 -10.15
N TRP A 440 32.88 -9.80 -9.66
CA TRP A 440 33.17 -8.39 -9.45
C TRP A 440 33.32 -8.05 -7.98
N ARG A 441 34.13 -7.04 -7.67
CA ARG A 441 34.21 -6.41 -6.36
C ARG A 441 34.32 -4.90 -6.55
N ALA A 442 33.73 -4.11 -5.66
CA ALA A 442 33.97 -2.68 -5.62
C ALA A 442 34.69 -2.31 -4.31
N PRO A 443 35.90 -1.73 -4.34
CA PRO A 443 36.62 -1.33 -3.12
C PRO A 443 35.83 -0.35 -2.22
N HIS A 444 34.98 0.47 -2.85
CA HIS A 444 34.07 1.40 -2.21
C HIS A 444 32.68 1.28 -2.84
N ALA A 445 31.63 1.65 -2.10
CA ALA A 445 30.26 1.66 -2.61
C ALA A 445 30.15 2.58 -3.85
N PRO A 446 29.84 2.04 -5.05
CA PRO A 446 29.77 2.84 -6.27
C PRO A 446 28.65 3.87 -6.20
N ARG A 447 28.90 5.08 -6.71
CA ARG A 447 27.90 6.17 -6.73
C ARG A 447 27.21 6.34 -8.08
N ALA A 448 27.55 5.51 -9.07
CA ALA A 448 26.98 5.52 -10.39
C ALA A 448 26.60 4.11 -10.85
N ARG A 449 25.77 4.06 -11.90
CA ARG A 449 25.38 2.82 -12.58
C ARG A 449 26.37 2.54 -13.70
N TYR A 450 26.89 1.32 -13.74
CA TYR A 450 27.80 0.87 -14.79
C TYR A 450 27.24 -0.35 -15.50
N THR A 451 27.44 -0.36 -16.82
CA THR A 451 27.11 -1.47 -17.70
C THR A 451 28.38 -2.24 -18.03
N VAL A 452 28.29 -3.57 -17.98
CA VAL A 452 29.33 -4.49 -18.42
C VAL A 452 29.06 -4.87 -19.87
N SER A 453 29.98 -4.51 -20.76
CA SER A 453 30.02 -4.91 -22.15
C SER A 453 30.91 -6.13 -22.30
N LEU A 454 30.30 -7.32 -22.37
CA LEU A 454 31.01 -8.55 -22.68
C LEU A 454 31.06 -8.71 -24.20
N ARG A 455 32.24 -8.98 -24.75
CA ARG A 455 32.47 -9.07 -26.20
C ARG A 455 33.26 -10.31 -26.56
N VAL A 456 32.95 -10.87 -27.73
CA VAL A 456 33.75 -11.87 -28.44
C VAL A 456 34.43 -11.14 -29.60
N VAL A 457 35.76 -11.20 -29.67
CA VAL A 457 36.55 -10.56 -30.74
C VAL A 457 37.42 -11.56 -31.48
N ASP A 458 37.70 -11.27 -32.75
CA ASP A 458 38.64 -12.06 -33.57
C ASP A 458 40.10 -11.63 -33.40
N ALA A 459 41.01 -12.28 -34.12
CA ALA A 459 42.44 -11.98 -34.09
C ALA A 459 42.80 -10.56 -34.60
N GLN A 460 41.88 -9.87 -35.27
CA GLN A 460 42.03 -8.48 -35.71
C GLN A 460 41.29 -7.51 -34.77
N ASN A 461 40.88 -7.96 -33.57
CA ASN A 461 40.07 -7.22 -32.59
C ASN A 461 38.71 -6.73 -33.13
N ARG A 462 38.17 -7.36 -34.19
CA ARG A 462 36.82 -7.06 -34.65
C ARG A 462 35.81 -7.72 -33.73
N VAL A 463 34.81 -6.97 -33.30
CA VAL A 463 33.72 -7.47 -32.46
C VAL A 463 32.83 -8.39 -33.28
N ILE A 464 32.76 -9.66 -32.88
CA ILE A 464 31.93 -10.70 -33.50
C ILE A 464 30.57 -10.77 -32.84
N ALA A 465 30.54 -10.71 -31.52
CA ALA A 465 29.34 -10.74 -30.71
C ALA A 465 29.55 -9.87 -29.46
N GLN A 466 28.46 -9.27 -28.97
CA GLN A 466 28.49 -8.37 -27.83
C GLN A 466 27.21 -8.52 -27.03
N ARG A 467 27.33 -8.37 -25.71
CA ARG A 467 26.22 -8.24 -24.78
C ARG A 467 26.54 -7.14 -23.78
N ASP A 468 25.65 -6.16 -23.71
CA ASP A 468 25.70 -5.09 -22.73
C ASP A 468 24.59 -5.28 -21.71
N ALA A 469 24.95 -5.39 -20.44
CA ALA A 469 24.00 -5.45 -19.34
C ALA A 469 24.62 -4.89 -18.07
N GLU A 470 23.79 -4.33 -17.19
CA GLU A 470 24.24 -4.13 -15.82
C GLU A 470 24.51 -5.48 -15.14
N PRO A 471 25.38 -5.53 -14.12
CA PRO A 471 25.77 -6.78 -13.49
C PRO A 471 24.58 -7.62 -12.99
N ALA A 472 24.77 -8.93 -13.04
CA ALA A 472 23.75 -9.94 -12.79
C ALA A 472 22.52 -9.75 -13.67
N SER A 473 22.72 -9.40 -14.95
CA SER A 473 21.63 -9.13 -15.91
C SER A 473 20.65 -8.04 -15.44
N GLY A 474 21.16 -7.01 -14.78
CA GLY A 474 20.37 -5.92 -14.20
C GLY A 474 19.79 -6.19 -12.82
N LEU A 475 20.02 -7.37 -12.23
CA LEU A 475 19.53 -7.72 -10.89
C LEU A 475 20.39 -7.12 -9.77
N ARG A 476 21.64 -6.76 -10.05
CA ARG A 476 22.55 -6.11 -9.10
C ARG A 476 23.14 -4.83 -9.71
N PRO A 477 22.35 -3.75 -9.90
CA PRO A 477 22.88 -2.44 -10.30
C PRO A 477 24.00 -1.99 -9.36
N THR A 478 25.06 -1.41 -9.92
CA THR A 478 26.29 -1.09 -9.16
C THR A 478 26.07 -0.08 -8.03
N ILE A 479 25.05 0.78 -8.13
CA ILE A 479 24.69 1.75 -7.07
C ILE A 479 24.19 1.06 -5.78
N GLY A 480 23.78 -0.22 -5.85
CA GLY A 480 23.32 -1.01 -4.72
C GLY A 480 24.40 -1.90 -4.10
N TRP A 481 25.66 -1.78 -4.51
CA TRP A 481 26.75 -2.62 -4.00
C TRP A 481 27.35 -2.04 -2.72
N SER A 482 27.68 -2.91 -1.78
CA SER A 482 28.47 -2.54 -0.60
C SER A 482 29.97 -2.57 -0.89
N ALA A 483 30.75 -1.81 -0.10
CA ALA A 483 32.20 -1.86 -0.19
C ALA A 483 32.73 -3.28 0.08
N ASN A 484 33.62 -3.76 -0.80
CA ASN A 484 34.19 -5.09 -0.84
C ASN A 484 33.21 -6.26 -1.03
N GLU A 485 31.95 -5.98 -1.37
CA GLU A 485 31.00 -7.01 -1.75
C GLU A 485 31.45 -7.71 -3.04
N ILE A 486 31.39 -9.05 -3.05
CA ILE A 486 31.64 -9.85 -4.25
C ILE A 486 30.30 -10.05 -4.97
N ILE A 487 30.26 -9.65 -6.23
CA ILE A 487 29.08 -9.77 -7.08
C ILE A 487 29.37 -10.74 -8.19
N GLN A 488 28.56 -11.80 -8.24
CA GLN A 488 28.59 -12.73 -9.34
C GLN A 488 27.67 -12.27 -10.47
N ASP A 489 28.22 -12.19 -11.67
CA ASP A 489 27.52 -11.76 -12.88
C ASP A 489 27.54 -12.86 -13.93
N ASP A 490 26.41 -13.55 -14.09
CA ASP A 490 26.25 -14.60 -15.08
C ASP A 490 25.85 -14.01 -16.43
N ALA A 491 26.75 -14.12 -17.41
CA ALA A 491 26.59 -13.59 -18.75
C ALA A 491 26.56 -14.70 -19.80
N GLY A 492 25.67 -14.57 -20.79
CA GLY A 492 25.60 -15.44 -21.95
C GLY A 492 25.71 -14.63 -23.24
N ILE A 493 26.64 -14.98 -24.14
CA ILE A 493 26.74 -14.35 -25.46
C ILE A 493 26.36 -15.33 -26.55
N PHE A 494 25.40 -14.94 -27.39
CA PHE A 494 25.02 -15.70 -28.58
C PHE A 494 26.08 -15.54 -29.67
N LEU A 495 26.56 -16.66 -30.21
CA LEU A 495 27.47 -16.68 -31.35
C LEU A 495 26.69 -16.65 -32.67
N PRO A 496 27.08 -15.82 -33.65
CA PRO A 496 26.47 -15.82 -34.97
C PRO A 496 26.46 -17.22 -35.60
N ARG A 497 25.39 -17.56 -36.34
CA ARG A 497 25.22 -18.89 -36.97
C ARG A 497 26.15 -19.13 -38.15
N ASP A 498 26.73 -18.07 -38.69
CA ASP A 498 27.69 -18.05 -39.78
C ASP A 498 29.14 -17.86 -39.30
N LEU A 499 29.37 -17.97 -37.98
CA LEU A 499 30.69 -17.80 -37.39
C LEU A 499 31.67 -18.87 -37.90
N ALA A 500 32.81 -18.42 -38.44
CA ALA A 500 33.85 -19.31 -38.92
C ALA A 500 34.48 -20.11 -37.75
N PRO A 501 34.88 -21.38 -37.97
CA PRO A 501 35.68 -22.10 -37.00
C PRO A 501 37.03 -21.39 -36.77
N GLY A 502 37.44 -21.25 -35.51
CA GLY A 502 38.63 -20.47 -35.18
C GLY A 502 38.80 -20.20 -33.69
N ALA A 503 39.88 -19.51 -33.34
CA ALA A 503 40.11 -18.99 -31.99
C ALA A 503 39.60 -17.55 -31.89
N TYR A 504 38.91 -17.26 -30.79
CA TYR A 504 38.34 -15.94 -30.48
C TYR A 504 38.68 -15.57 -29.03
N GLN A 505 38.69 -14.29 -28.74
CA GLN A 505 39.01 -13.74 -27.42
C GLN A 505 37.77 -13.15 -26.76
N LEU A 506 37.66 -13.33 -25.45
CA LEU A 506 36.66 -12.69 -24.61
C LEU A 506 37.22 -11.43 -23.99
N VAL A 507 36.45 -10.35 -24.11
CA VAL A 507 36.83 -9.01 -23.67
C VAL A 507 35.71 -8.41 -22.85
N VAL A 508 36.05 -7.74 -21.76
CA VAL A 508 35.10 -6.92 -20.98
C VAL A 508 35.49 -5.45 -21.07
N ILE A 509 34.49 -4.61 -21.29
CA ILE A 509 34.55 -3.16 -21.10
C ILE A 509 33.50 -2.79 -20.06
N VAL A 510 33.79 -1.81 -19.22
CA VAL A 510 32.84 -1.27 -18.25
C VAL A 510 32.64 0.20 -18.59
N TYR A 511 31.38 0.66 -18.66
CA TYR A 511 31.07 2.05 -18.98
C TYR A 511 29.91 2.55 -18.13
N ASN A 512 29.84 3.86 -17.92
CA ASN A 512 28.75 4.50 -17.19
C ASN A 512 27.43 4.36 -17.97
N SER A 513 26.39 3.79 -17.36
CA SER A 513 25.13 3.48 -18.04
C SER A 513 24.35 4.71 -18.52
N ILE A 514 24.66 5.90 -18.01
CA ILE A 514 24.00 7.17 -18.38
C ILE A 514 24.87 7.97 -19.34
N THR A 515 26.14 8.20 -18.99
CA THR A 515 27.03 9.05 -19.80
C THR A 515 27.69 8.31 -20.96
N LEU A 516 27.66 6.98 -20.95
CA LEU A 516 28.33 6.10 -21.91
C LEU A 516 29.85 6.27 -21.95
N GLU A 517 30.44 6.88 -20.92
CA GLU A 517 31.88 7.00 -20.78
C GLU A 517 32.48 5.68 -20.27
N ASP A 518 33.48 5.16 -20.99
CA ASP A 518 34.25 3.97 -20.61
C ASP A 518 35.08 4.23 -19.34
N LEU A 519 35.23 3.18 -18.52
CA LEU A 519 36.16 3.16 -17.40
C LEU A 519 37.54 2.70 -17.89
N GLU A 520 38.58 3.29 -17.29
CA GLU A 520 39.96 2.96 -17.63
C GLU A 520 40.46 1.76 -16.80
N THR A 521 41.23 0.90 -17.45
CA THR A 521 41.96 -0.24 -16.88
C THR A 521 43.44 -0.18 -17.30
N SER A 522 44.29 -1.04 -16.74
CA SER A 522 45.74 -1.01 -16.98
C SER A 522 46.14 -1.23 -18.45
N THR A 523 45.25 -1.80 -19.25
CA THR A 523 45.43 -2.10 -20.68
C THR A 523 44.63 -1.18 -21.62
N GLY A 524 44.06 -0.07 -21.12
CA GLY A 524 43.19 0.83 -21.90
C GLY A 524 41.77 0.83 -21.36
N THR A 525 40.74 0.66 -22.20
CA THR A 525 39.33 0.58 -21.75
C THR A 525 38.79 -0.86 -21.69
N ALA A 526 39.59 -1.83 -22.12
CA ALA A 526 39.19 -3.21 -22.29
C ALA A 526 40.13 -4.17 -21.55
N ALA A 527 39.56 -5.13 -20.83
CA ALA A 527 40.29 -6.25 -20.23
C ALA A 527 40.00 -7.53 -21.00
N GLN A 528 41.04 -8.12 -21.60
CA GLN A 528 40.99 -9.46 -22.17
C GLN A 528 41.12 -10.48 -21.06
N PHE A 529 40.27 -11.52 -21.06
CA PHE A 529 40.23 -12.43 -19.92
C PHE A 529 40.02 -13.91 -20.22
N GLY A 530 39.77 -14.31 -21.46
CA GLY A 530 39.68 -15.74 -21.79
C GLY A 530 39.67 -16.01 -23.27
N GLU A 531 40.21 -17.17 -23.65
CA GLU A 531 40.16 -17.65 -25.04
C GLU A 531 39.03 -18.66 -25.23
N MET A 532 38.46 -18.68 -26.42
CA MET A 532 37.49 -19.69 -26.85
C MET A 532 37.80 -20.17 -28.26
N ARG A 533 37.45 -21.43 -28.54
CA ARG A 533 37.60 -22.04 -29.87
C ARG A 533 36.24 -22.50 -30.37
N VAL A 534 35.93 -22.13 -31.60
CA VAL A 534 34.71 -22.54 -32.32
C VAL A 534 35.08 -23.67 -33.27
N GLU A 535 34.39 -24.81 -33.14
CA GLU A 535 34.54 -25.97 -34.02
C GLU A 535 33.56 -25.91 -35.20
N LYS A 536 33.77 -26.79 -36.19
CA LYS A 536 32.87 -26.95 -37.33
C LYS A 536 31.50 -27.52 -36.94
#